data_AF-A0A6H2GSW5-F1
#
_entry.id   AF-A0A6H2GSW5-F1
#
_cell.length_a   1.000
_cell.length_b   1.000
_cell.length_c   1.000
_cell.angle_alpha   90.00
_cell.angle_beta   90.00
_cell.angle_gamma   90.00
#
_symmetry.space_group_name_H-M   'P 1'
#
loop_
_entity.id
_entity.type
_entity.pdbx_description
1 polymer ?
#
loop_
_entity_poly.entity_id
_entity_poly.type
_entity_poly.pdbx_seq_one_letter_code
_entity_poly.pdbx_strand_id
1 'polypeptide(L)'
;MNKGGWTSEEEEAAGRFREPSESSPASGRVSGSAIVTYLLLYLVFIALFMGAALGVERIEGYKIATTEYYGLMNLGGIFVAMVLLLAVVLYPVVLLPITLAVNRWLRHPLLQIALFLGLFLWAGQLHYRDYPLYFREGYGLSPWTSWWMFGLAGLLYAGANLLLTSLGRSGRPSSHRLPPDRLS
;
A
#
# COMPACT_ATOMS: atom_id res chain seq x y z
N MET A 1 -52.47 -53.98 -26.49
CA MET A 1 -51.46 -53.40 -25.58
C MET A 1 -50.14 -53.39 -26.34
N ASN A 2 -49.78 -52.25 -26.94
CA ASN A 2 -48.57 -52.09 -27.75
C ASN A 2 -47.58 -51.22 -26.98
N LYS A 3 -46.35 -51.70 -26.81
CA LYS A 3 -45.26 -51.00 -26.11
C LYS A 3 -44.65 -50.00 -27.09
N GLY A 4 -44.86 -48.71 -26.87
CA GLY A 4 -44.17 -47.65 -27.60
C GLY A 4 -42.70 -47.62 -27.19
N GLY A 5 -41.82 -48.08 -28.06
CA GLY A 5 -40.38 -47.89 -27.94
C GLY A 5 -40.00 -46.49 -28.42
N TRP A 6 -39.24 -45.78 -27.60
CA TRP A 6 -38.62 -44.51 -27.93
C TRP A 6 -37.63 -44.72 -29.08
N THR A 7 -37.66 -43.83 -30.08
CA THR A 7 -36.72 -43.86 -31.20
C THR A 7 -35.40 -43.22 -30.78
N SER A 8 -34.29 -43.75 -31.28
CA SER A 8 -32.92 -43.27 -30.98
C SER A 8 -32.67 -41.80 -31.35
N GLU A 9 -33.56 -41.17 -32.11
CA GLU A 9 -33.51 -39.75 -32.47
C GLU A 9 -34.03 -38.85 -31.34
N GLU A 10 -34.93 -39.33 -30.47
CA GLU A 10 -35.47 -38.57 -29.34
C GLU A 10 -34.45 -38.46 -28.19
N GLU A 11 -33.60 -39.48 -27.99
CA GLU A 11 -32.46 -39.39 -27.05
C GLU A 11 -31.38 -38.41 -27.52
N GLU A 12 -31.15 -38.30 -28.84
CA GLU A 12 -30.16 -37.36 -29.38
C GLU A 12 -30.64 -35.90 -29.32
N ALA A 13 -31.95 -35.67 -29.46
CA ALA A 13 -32.57 -34.36 -29.25
C ALA A 13 -32.55 -33.94 -27.77
N ALA A 14 -32.76 -34.87 -26.85
CA ALA A 14 -32.70 -34.62 -25.41
C ALA A 14 -31.26 -34.38 -24.89
N GLY A 15 -30.24 -34.93 -25.56
CA GLY A 15 -28.83 -34.73 -25.21
C GLY A 15 -28.25 -33.35 -25.55
N ARG A 16 -28.89 -32.58 -26.47
CA ARG A 16 -28.42 -31.26 -26.91
C ARG A 16 -28.85 -30.09 -26.03
N PHE A 17 -29.74 -30.33 -25.07
CA PHE A 17 -30.13 -29.34 -24.05
C PHE A 17 -29.43 -29.61 -22.70
N ARG A 18 -28.15 -29.97 -22.73
CA ARG A 18 -27.30 -29.79 -21.54
C ARG A 18 -27.06 -28.30 -21.38
N GLU A 19 -27.67 -27.74 -20.34
CA GLU A 19 -27.45 -26.39 -19.87
C GLU A 19 -25.94 -26.07 -19.86
N PRO A 20 -25.53 -24.86 -20.30
CA PRO A 20 -24.16 -24.42 -20.13
C PRO A 20 -23.88 -24.44 -18.64
N SER A 21 -23.02 -25.36 -18.19
CA SER A 21 -22.60 -25.44 -16.80
C SER A 21 -22.14 -24.06 -16.38
N GLU A 22 -22.88 -23.42 -15.48
CA GLU A 22 -22.54 -22.15 -14.87
C GLU A 22 -21.05 -22.21 -14.50
N SER A 23 -20.27 -21.44 -15.24
CA SER A 23 -18.87 -21.22 -14.94
C SER A 23 -18.85 -20.51 -13.61
N SER A 24 -18.65 -21.32 -12.56
CA SER A 24 -18.39 -20.90 -11.19
C SER A 24 -17.55 -19.62 -11.23
N PRO A 25 -18.03 -18.48 -10.71
CA PRO A 25 -17.32 -17.23 -10.83
C PRO A 25 -15.95 -17.45 -10.22
N ALA A 26 -14.92 -17.27 -11.03
CA ALA A 26 -13.54 -17.46 -10.64
C ALA A 26 -13.31 -16.72 -9.32
N SER A 27 -13.35 -17.46 -8.22
CA SER A 27 -13.01 -17.01 -6.89
C SER A 27 -11.58 -16.52 -7.02
N GLY A 28 -11.42 -15.21 -7.20
CA GLY A 28 -10.13 -14.54 -7.25
C GLY A 28 -9.47 -14.77 -5.91
N ARG A 29 -8.76 -15.89 -5.75
CA ARG A 29 -7.97 -16.18 -4.57
C ARG A 29 -6.93 -15.09 -4.48
N VAL A 30 -7.19 -14.10 -3.65
CA VAL A 30 -6.17 -13.19 -3.19
C VAL A 30 -5.13 -14.07 -2.52
N SER A 31 -3.97 -14.21 -3.17
CA SER A 31 -2.87 -15.02 -2.65
C SER A 31 -2.54 -14.49 -1.25
N GLY A 32 -2.61 -15.34 -0.22
CA GLY A 32 -2.35 -14.92 1.17
C GLY A 32 -1.01 -14.18 1.33
N SER A 33 -0.02 -14.49 0.48
CA SER A 33 1.25 -13.76 0.40
C SER A 33 1.09 -12.27 0.09
N ALA A 34 0.15 -11.89 -0.79
CA ALA A 34 -0.11 -10.50 -1.11
C ALA A 34 -0.71 -9.74 0.07
N ILE A 35 -1.62 -10.36 0.82
CA ILE A 35 -2.22 -9.77 2.03
C ILE A 35 -1.11 -9.50 3.06
N VAL A 36 -0.23 -10.47 3.29
CA VAL A 36 0.91 -10.31 4.22
C VAL A 36 1.83 -9.17 3.76
N THR A 37 2.13 -9.05 2.46
CA THR A 37 2.93 -7.93 1.94
C THR A 37 2.33 -6.57 2.29
N TYR A 38 1.03 -6.37 2.07
CA TYR A 38 0.40 -5.08 2.37
C TYR A 38 0.24 -4.83 3.87
N LEU A 39 0.05 -5.88 4.68
CA LEU A 39 0.08 -5.74 6.14
C LEU A 39 1.46 -5.33 6.67
N LEU A 40 2.54 -5.89 6.11
CA LEU A 40 3.90 -5.49 6.47
C LEU A 40 4.18 -4.05 6.03
N LEU A 41 3.76 -3.67 4.82
CA LEU A 41 3.88 -2.28 4.35
C LEU A 41 3.09 -1.30 5.20
N TYR A 42 1.95 -1.72 5.75
CA TYR A 42 1.19 -0.91 6.69
C TYR A 42 1.97 -0.63 7.97
N LEU A 43 2.56 -1.67 8.58
CA LEU A 43 3.39 -1.50 9.78
C LEU A 43 4.64 -0.65 9.50
N VAL A 44 5.30 -0.87 8.37
CA VAL A 44 6.44 -0.06 7.92
C VAL A 44 6.04 1.40 7.75
N PHE A 45 4.89 1.66 7.13
CA PHE A 45 4.38 3.02 7.00
C PHE A 45 4.17 3.70 8.35
N ILE A 46 3.47 3.04 9.29
CA ILE A 46 3.22 3.60 10.62
C ILE A 46 4.55 3.98 11.28
N ALA A 47 5.52 3.05 11.29
CA ALA A 47 6.82 3.30 11.91
C ALA A 47 7.56 4.47 11.27
N LEU A 48 7.59 4.54 9.94
CA LEU A 48 8.28 5.60 9.21
C LEU A 48 7.60 6.96 9.34
N PHE A 49 6.28 7.00 9.27
CA PHE A 49 5.49 8.24 9.42
C PHE A 49 5.60 8.79 10.85
N MET A 50 5.43 7.91 11.85
CA MET A 50 5.62 8.29 13.26
C MET A 50 7.04 8.80 13.51
N GLY A 51 8.05 8.07 13.03
CA GLY A 51 9.45 8.47 13.17
C GLY A 51 9.74 9.82 12.54
N ALA A 52 9.21 10.08 11.33
CA ALA A 52 9.39 11.36 10.66
C ALA A 52 8.68 12.50 11.40
N ALA A 53 7.40 12.38 11.72
CA ALA A 53 6.62 13.41 12.40
C ALA A 53 7.18 13.72 13.80
N LEU A 54 7.45 12.69 14.61
CA LEU A 54 8.05 12.86 15.93
C LEU A 54 9.48 13.39 15.85
N GLY A 55 10.25 13.01 14.82
CA GLY A 55 11.59 13.51 14.58
C GLY A 55 11.60 15.02 14.29
N VAL A 56 10.69 15.48 13.44
CA VAL A 56 10.51 16.91 13.17
C VAL A 56 10.11 17.65 14.45
N GLU A 57 9.10 17.15 15.17
CA GLU A 57 8.68 17.76 16.44
C GLU A 57 9.82 17.86 17.44
N ARG A 58 10.63 16.81 17.56
CA ARG A 58 11.73 16.76 18.52
C ARG A 58 12.81 17.80 18.23
N ILE A 59 13.04 18.11 16.96
CA ILE A 59 14.09 19.04 16.50
C ILE A 59 13.57 20.47 16.37
N GLU A 60 12.42 20.66 15.74
CA GLU A 60 11.82 21.96 15.44
C GLU A 60 10.79 22.37 16.50
N GLY A 61 9.84 21.49 16.82
CA GLY A 61 8.78 21.77 17.81
C GLY A 61 9.30 22.11 19.21
N TYR A 62 10.41 21.52 19.64
CA TYR A 62 11.05 21.82 20.94
C TYR A 62 11.67 23.23 21.02
N LYS A 63 11.84 23.93 19.90
CA LYS A 63 12.26 25.34 19.91
C LYS A 63 11.13 26.25 20.41
N ILE A 64 9.88 25.82 20.27
CA ILE A 64 8.70 26.61 20.60
C ILE A 64 8.40 26.47 22.10
N ALA A 65 8.89 27.42 22.89
CA ALA A 65 8.79 27.39 24.35
C ALA A 65 7.57 28.14 24.92
N THR A 66 6.42 28.07 24.25
CA THR A 66 5.14 28.64 24.72
C THR A 66 4.12 27.55 25.00
N THR A 67 3.20 27.78 25.96
CA THR A 67 2.10 26.87 26.29
C THR A 67 1.00 26.85 25.21
N GLU A 68 0.97 27.84 24.33
CA GLU A 68 0.03 27.92 23.20
C GLU A 68 0.30 26.85 22.12
N TYR A 69 1.51 26.30 22.10
CA TYR A 69 1.94 25.34 21.10
C TYR A 69 1.53 23.92 21.48
N TYR A 70 0.58 23.33 20.77
CA TYR A 70 0.09 21.97 21.04
C TYR A 70 0.94 20.86 20.38
N GLY A 71 2.27 20.94 20.50
CA GLY A 71 3.19 19.92 19.99
C GLY A 71 3.67 18.93 21.03
N LEU A 72 4.71 18.16 20.68
CA LEU A 72 5.20 17.06 21.51
C LEU A 72 5.64 17.50 22.92
N MET A 73 6.22 18.70 23.06
CA MET A 73 6.70 19.21 24.34
C MET A 73 5.57 19.47 25.36
N ASN A 74 4.41 19.95 24.88
CA ASN A 74 3.30 20.36 25.75
C ASN A 74 2.21 19.30 25.87
N LEU A 75 1.92 18.57 24.79
CA LEU A 75 0.90 17.51 24.79
C LEU A 75 1.47 16.12 25.13
N GLY A 76 2.78 15.92 25.00
CA GLY A 76 3.44 14.65 25.29
C GLY A 76 2.79 13.46 24.59
N GLY A 77 2.33 12.48 25.36
CA GLY A 77 1.72 11.26 24.83
C GLY A 77 0.43 11.47 24.04
N ILE A 78 -0.33 12.54 24.30
CA ILE A 78 -1.55 12.85 23.53
C ILE A 78 -1.18 13.18 22.08
N PHE A 79 -0.12 13.96 21.87
CA PHE A 79 0.39 14.25 20.54
C PHE A 79 0.79 12.95 19.82
N VAL A 80 1.52 12.06 20.48
CA VAL A 80 1.90 10.75 19.93
C VAL A 80 0.67 9.93 19.52
N ALA A 81 -0.37 9.90 20.35
CA ALA A 81 -1.61 9.20 20.05
C ALA A 81 -2.35 9.81 18.84
N MET A 82 -2.40 11.13 18.72
CA MET A 82 -3.02 11.81 17.58
C MET A 82 -2.29 11.51 16.27
N VAL A 83 -0.95 11.58 16.26
CA VAL A 83 -0.13 11.24 15.08
C VAL A 83 -0.27 9.76 14.72
N LEU A 84 -0.35 8.87 15.72
CA LEU A 84 -0.57 7.44 15.49
C LEU A 84 -1.94 7.18 14.85
N LEU A 85 -3.01 7.79 15.37
CA LEU A 85 -4.35 7.69 14.79
C LEU A 85 -4.37 8.20 13.36
N LEU A 86 -3.71 9.34 13.09
CA LEU A 86 -3.55 9.85 11.74
C LEU A 86 -2.84 8.83 10.84
N ALA A 87 -1.72 8.25 11.26
CA ALA A 87 -0.99 7.25 10.48
C ALA A 87 -1.84 5.99 10.19
N VAL A 88 -2.56 5.51 11.20
CA VAL A 88 -3.47 4.34 11.09
C VAL A 88 -4.57 4.57 10.06
N VAL A 89 -5.10 5.79 9.95
CA VAL A 89 -6.13 6.14 8.96
C VAL A 89 -5.52 6.47 7.59
N LEU A 90 -4.39 7.16 7.57
CA LEU A 90 -3.77 7.68 6.35
C LEU A 90 -3.30 6.54 5.43
N TYR A 91 -2.84 5.42 6.00
CA TYR A 91 -2.43 4.27 5.20
C TYR A 91 -3.57 3.66 4.37
N PRO A 92 -4.66 3.13 4.96
CA PRO A 92 -5.72 2.49 4.18
C PRO A 92 -6.42 3.45 3.22
N VAL A 93 -6.55 4.72 3.60
CA VAL A 93 -7.29 5.72 2.81
C VAL A 93 -6.46 6.27 1.65
N VAL A 94 -5.16 6.54 1.87
CA VAL A 94 -4.32 7.23 0.89
C VAL A 94 -3.21 6.34 0.38
N LEU A 95 -2.38 5.79 1.26
CA LEU A 95 -1.15 5.15 0.81
C LEU A 95 -1.38 3.76 0.20
N LEU A 96 -2.33 2.99 0.72
CA LEU A 96 -2.69 1.67 0.20
C LEU A 96 -3.20 1.73 -1.25
N PRO A 97 -4.19 2.56 -1.62
CA PRO A 97 -4.64 2.63 -3.01
C PRO A 97 -3.52 3.09 -3.95
N ILE A 98 -2.67 4.04 -3.52
CA ILE A 98 -1.49 4.45 -4.29
C ILE A 98 -0.51 3.28 -4.45
N THR A 99 -0.23 2.54 -3.38
CA THR A 99 0.72 1.41 -3.42
C THR A 99 0.20 0.30 -4.34
N LEU A 100 -1.10 0.01 -4.29
CA LEU A 100 -1.75 -0.94 -5.20
C LEU A 100 -1.65 -0.48 -6.65
N ALA A 101 -1.95 0.79 -6.92
CA ALA A 101 -1.85 1.42 -8.23
C ALA A 101 -0.42 1.34 -8.80
N VAL A 102 0.56 1.73 -8.00
CA VAL A 102 1.99 1.71 -8.35
C VAL A 102 2.44 0.28 -8.66
N ASN A 103 2.12 -0.68 -7.80
CA ASN A 103 2.51 -2.07 -8.02
C ASN A 103 1.80 -2.71 -9.22
N ARG A 104 0.62 -2.20 -9.61
CA ARG A 104 -0.12 -2.65 -10.78
C ARG A 104 0.42 -2.08 -12.09
N TRP A 105 0.62 -0.77 -12.15
CA TRP A 105 0.86 -0.05 -13.40
C TRP A 105 2.32 0.37 -13.58
N LEU A 106 3.01 0.70 -12.48
CA LEU A 106 4.35 1.27 -12.53
C LEU A 106 5.40 0.21 -12.20
N ARG A 107 5.82 -0.56 -13.20
CA ARG A 107 6.78 -1.67 -13.01
C ARG A 107 8.24 -1.22 -12.82
N HIS A 108 8.57 0.02 -13.17
CA HIS A 108 9.94 0.51 -13.13
C HIS A 108 10.35 0.95 -11.72
N PRO A 109 11.38 0.34 -11.10
CA PRO A 109 11.72 0.58 -9.69
C PRO A 109 12.11 2.03 -9.40
N LEU A 110 12.85 2.69 -10.30
CA LEU A 110 13.21 4.11 -10.10
C LEU A 110 12.00 5.04 -10.09
N LEU A 111 10.96 4.72 -10.87
CA LEU A 111 9.74 5.54 -10.91
C LEU A 111 8.93 5.34 -9.62
N GLN A 112 8.92 4.14 -9.06
CA GLN A 112 8.30 3.90 -7.75
C GLN A 112 9.03 4.68 -6.64
N ILE A 113 10.37 4.66 -6.65
CA ILE A 113 11.19 5.42 -5.70
C ILE A 113 10.89 6.90 -5.82
N ALA A 114 10.93 7.46 -7.03
CA ALA A 114 10.64 8.88 -7.27
C ALA A 114 9.24 9.27 -6.79
N LEU A 115 8.24 8.42 -7.03
CA LEU A 115 6.85 8.67 -6.62
C LEU A 115 6.70 8.69 -5.10
N PHE A 116 7.19 7.67 -4.39
CA PHE A 116 7.06 7.62 -2.94
C PHE A 116 7.93 8.68 -2.25
N LEU A 117 9.13 8.94 -2.76
CA LEU A 117 9.95 10.06 -2.29
C LEU A 117 9.21 11.39 -2.45
N GLY A 118 8.64 11.66 -3.64
CA GLY A 118 7.89 12.88 -3.90
C GLY A 118 6.65 13.01 -3.01
N LEU A 119 5.91 11.92 -2.82
CA LEU A 119 4.72 11.90 -1.96
C LEU A 119 5.06 12.23 -0.50
N PHE A 120 6.14 11.64 0.02
CA PHE A 120 6.57 11.92 1.38
C PHE A 120 7.18 13.31 1.53
N LEU A 121 7.98 13.79 0.57
CA LEU A 121 8.47 15.17 0.57
C LEU A 121 7.30 16.17 0.58
N TRP A 122 6.24 15.89 -0.18
CA TRP A 122 5.02 16.69 -0.15
C TRP A 122 4.34 16.64 1.22
N ALA A 123 4.24 15.45 1.85
CA ALA A 123 3.75 15.32 3.21
C ALA A 123 4.59 16.11 4.23
N GLY A 124 5.93 16.07 4.11
CA GLY A 124 6.84 16.87 4.94
C GLY A 124 6.64 18.38 4.74
N GLN A 125 6.36 18.82 3.51
CA GLN A 125 6.01 20.21 3.24
C GLN A 125 4.68 20.60 3.88
N LEU A 126 3.67 19.73 3.86
CA LEU A 126 2.40 19.98 4.57
C LEU A 126 2.62 20.05 6.07
N HIS A 127 3.37 19.11 6.64
CA HIS A 127 3.73 19.11 8.06
C HIS A 127 4.43 20.41 8.49
N TYR A 128 5.40 20.89 7.70
CA TYR A 128 6.05 22.18 7.98
C TYR A 128 5.06 23.37 7.89
N ARG A 129 4.10 23.31 6.98
CA ARG A 129 3.10 24.38 6.81
C ARG A 129 2.05 24.41 7.91
N ASP A 130 1.84 23.29 8.62
CA ASP A 130 0.93 23.22 9.76
C ASP A 130 1.42 24.07 10.94
N TYR A 131 2.72 24.40 11.02
CA TYR A 131 3.18 25.42 11.96
C TYR A 131 2.62 26.80 11.58
N PRO A 132 1.93 27.49 12.52
CA PRO A 132 1.56 28.88 12.36
C PRO A 132 2.73 29.76 11.91
N LEU A 133 2.46 30.75 11.06
CA LEU A 133 3.50 31.59 10.46
C LEU A 133 4.37 32.29 11.53
N TYR A 134 3.75 32.78 12.59
CA TYR A 134 4.46 33.45 13.69
C TYR A 134 5.39 32.50 14.47
N PHE A 135 5.09 31.19 14.52
CA PHE A 135 6.04 30.22 15.08
C PHE A 135 7.20 29.95 14.12
N ARG A 136 6.93 29.84 12.82
CA ARG A 136 7.97 29.63 11.81
C ARG A 136 8.99 30.76 11.79
N GLU A 137 8.51 32.01 11.77
CA GLU A 137 9.36 33.20 11.75
C GLU A 137 9.96 33.50 13.14
N GLY A 138 9.14 33.44 14.19
CA GLY A 138 9.54 33.81 15.54
C GLY A 138 10.56 32.85 16.18
N TYR A 139 10.49 31.56 15.86
CA TYR A 139 11.42 30.54 16.39
C TYR A 139 12.41 30.01 15.34
N GLY A 140 12.43 30.59 14.14
CA GLY A 140 13.37 30.20 13.08
C GLY A 140 13.26 28.72 12.69
N LEU A 141 12.03 28.23 12.52
CA LEU A 141 11.80 26.83 12.18
C LEU A 141 12.26 26.55 10.76
N SER A 142 12.96 25.44 10.57
CA SER A 142 13.53 25.10 9.26
C SER A 142 12.64 24.14 8.47
N PRO A 143 12.28 24.46 7.21
CA PRO A 143 11.58 23.49 6.34
C PRO A 143 12.45 22.28 6.01
N TRP A 144 13.78 22.44 6.02
CA TRP A 144 14.72 21.38 5.68
C TRP A 144 14.59 20.17 6.59
N THR A 145 14.36 20.38 7.89
CA THR A 145 14.20 19.29 8.85
C THR A 145 13.02 18.39 8.49
N SER A 146 11.90 19.00 8.07
CA SER A 146 10.74 18.24 7.60
C SER A 146 11.01 17.50 6.30
N TRP A 147 11.66 18.15 5.34
CA TRP A 147 11.98 17.52 4.06
C TRP A 147 12.93 16.34 4.22
N TRP A 148 13.95 16.43 5.06
CA TRP A 148 14.89 15.33 5.29
C TRP A 148 14.23 14.16 6.01
N MET A 149 13.46 14.43 7.08
CA MET A 149 12.79 13.38 7.84
C MET A 149 11.78 12.61 6.99
N PHE A 150 10.90 13.32 6.29
CA PHE A 150 9.92 12.69 5.43
C PHE A 150 10.54 12.13 4.15
N GLY A 151 11.51 12.81 3.54
CA GLY A 151 12.21 12.30 2.36
C GLY A 151 12.90 10.97 2.62
N LEU A 152 13.58 10.83 3.77
CA LEU A 152 14.17 9.56 4.19
C LEU A 152 13.10 8.48 4.41
N ALA A 153 11.98 8.83 5.07
CA ALA A 153 10.85 7.91 5.23
C ALA A 153 10.28 7.44 3.87
N GLY A 154 10.17 8.33 2.88
CA GLY A 154 9.72 7.98 1.53
C GLY A 154 10.67 7.02 0.81
N LEU A 155 11.98 7.24 0.93
CA LEU A 155 12.99 6.32 0.39
C LEU A 155 12.91 4.94 1.03
N LEU A 156 12.81 4.89 2.36
CA LEU A 156 12.72 3.63 3.11
C LEU A 156 11.43 2.88 2.78
N TYR A 157 10.31 3.59 2.65
CA TYR A 157 9.05 3.00 2.23
C TYR A 157 9.12 2.42 0.82
N ALA A 158 9.70 3.16 -0.13
CA ALA A 158 9.91 2.67 -1.49
C ALA A 158 10.78 1.41 -1.53
N GLY A 159 11.89 1.41 -0.77
CA GLY A 159 12.76 0.25 -0.61
C GLY A 159 12.01 -0.96 -0.05
N ALA A 160 11.20 -0.77 1.00
CA ALA A 160 10.38 -1.82 1.57
C ALA A 160 9.34 -2.36 0.57
N ASN A 161 8.68 -1.50 -0.20
CA ASN A 161 7.73 -1.91 -1.25
C ASN A 161 8.42 -2.78 -2.31
N LEU A 162 9.57 -2.35 -2.81
CA LEU A 162 10.33 -3.11 -3.81
C LEU A 162 10.81 -4.45 -3.25
N LEU A 163 11.35 -4.46 -2.03
CA LEU A 163 11.83 -5.68 -1.37
C LEU A 163 10.69 -6.68 -1.18
N LEU A 164 9.59 -6.29 -0.54
CA LEU A 164 8.48 -7.19 -0.22
C LEU A 164 7.75 -7.69 -1.48
N THR A 165 7.61 -6.84 -2.50
CA THR A 165 7.02 -7.27 -3.78
C THR A 165 7.94 -8.21 -4.57
N SER A 166 9.26 -8.05 -4.48
CA SER A 166 10.22 -8.98 -5.09
C SER A 166 10.16 -10.36 -4.43
N LEU A 167 10.12 -10.41 -3.10
CA LEU A 167 10.03 -11.65 -2.32
C LEU A 167 8.73 -12.42 -2.63
N GLY A 168 7.62 -11.71 -2.82
CA GLY A 168 6.34 -12.30 -3.24
C GLY A 168 6.35 -12.91 -4.65
N ARG A 169 7.26 -12.48 -5.54
CA ARG A 169 7.40 -13.01 -6.91
C ARG A 169 8.27 -14.27 -6.97
N SER A 170 9.34 -14.33 -6.16
CA SER A 170 10.29 -15.45 -6.16
C SER A 170 9.70 -16.78 -5.66
N GLY A 171 8.55 -16.75 -4.95
CA GLY A 171 7.88 -17.94 -4.43
C GLY A 171 6.91 -18.65 -5.39
N ARG A 172 6.79 -18.24 -6.67
CA ARG A 172 5.95 -18.96 -7.65
C ARG A 172 6.76 -20.08 -8.33
N PRO A 173 6.48 -21.36 -8.06
CA PRO A 173 7.11 -22.45 -8.78
C PRO A 173 6.71 -22.39 -10.26
N SER A 174 7.71 -22.42 -11.13
CA SER A 174 7.58 -22.50 -12.58
C SER A 174 6.90 -23.82 -12.97
N SER A 175 5.57 -23.86 -12.99
CA SER A 175 4.87 -25.03 -13.53
C SER A 175 5.09 -25.10 -15.04
N HIS A 176 6.00 -25.98 -15.41
CA HIS A 176 5.96 -26.82 -16.61
C HIS A 176 5.92 -26.09 -17.98
N ARG A 177 7.09 -25.80 -18.55
CA ARG A 177 7.26 -25.95 -20.01
C ARG A 177 7.40 -27.44 -20.29
N LEU A 178 6.39 -28.05 -20.90
CA LEU A 178 6.57 -29.33 -21.58
C LEU A 178 7.37 -29.06 -22.87
N PRO A 179 8.38 -29.89 -23.19
CA PRO A 179 9.12 -29.77 -24.45
C PRO A 179 8.21 -30.10 -25.64
N PRO A 180 8.35 -29.40 -26.78
CA PRO A 180 7.59 -29.66 -28.00
C PRO A 180 8.19 -30.83 -28.78
N ASP A 181 8.39 -31.98 -28.13
CA ASP A 181 9.00 -33.16 -28.77
C ASP A 181 8.04 -34.35 -28.72
N ARG A 182 6.77 -34.16 -29.14
CA ARG A 182 5.87 -35.24 -29.57
C ARG A 182 4.74 -34.70 -30.44
N LEU A 183 5.04 -34.32 -31.68
CA LEU A 183 4.12 -34.54 -32.78
C LEU A 183 4.94 -35.08 -33.95
N SER A 184 4.64 -36.35 -34.24
CA SER A 184 5.02 -37.21 -35.36
C SER A 184 5.41 -36.52 -36.66
#